data_AF-A0AB36Z4S5-F1
#
_entry.id   AF-A0AB36Z4S5-F1
#
_cell.length_a   1.000
_cell.length_b   1.000
_cell.length_c   1.000
_cell.angle_alpha   90.00
_cell.angle_beta   90.00
_cell.angle_gamma   90.00
#
_symmetry.space_group_name_H-M   'P 1'
#
loop_
_entity.id
_entity.type
_entity.pdbx_description
1 polymer ?
#
loop_
_entity_poly.entity_id
_entity_poly.type
_entity_poly.pdbx_seq_one_letter_code
_entity_poly.pdbx_strand_id
1 'polypeptide(L)'
;MSYKHNNLMAMRLNYWDDVQSHNVQQEKAFLQDMLIQQGVFQQATLEDARYLFFSLPSIVIVKGYALGFQHESVITLIQQHIQTNIQQLQQRTELKIQFQMP
;
A
#
# COMPACT_ATOMS: atom_id res chain seq x y z
N MET A 1 13.25 17.24 16.31
CA MET A 1 11.90 16.66 16.14
C MET A 1 11.67 16.38 14.65
N SER A 2 11.68 15.11 14.23
CA SER A 2 11.56 14.72 12.81
C SER A 2 10.10 14.72 12.34
N TYR A 3 9.58 15.90 12.00
CA TYR A 3 8.19 16.08 11.56
C TYR A 3 7.85 15.40 10.20
N LYS A 4 8.85 15.02 9.39
CA LYS A 4 8.61 14.41 8.07
C LYS A 4 8.15 12.95 8.12
N HIS A 5 8.68 12.16 9.05
CA HIS A 5 8.32 10.73 9.16
C HIS A 5 6.94 10.53 9.78
N ASN A 6 6.56 11.38 10.73
CA ASN A 6 5.28 11.25 11.43
C ASN A 6 4.08 11.53 10.51
N ASN A 7 4.25 12.45 9.55
CA ASN A 7 3.16 12.84 8.65
C ASN A 7 2.82 11.72 7.65
N LEU A 8 3.83 10.99 7.14
CA LEU A 8 3.59 9.88 6.22
C LEU A 8 2.93 8.67 6.91
N MET A 9 3.39 8.31 8.11
CA MET A 9 2.76 7.23 8.87
C MET A 9 1.31 7.60 9.25
N ALA A 10 1.09 8.86 9.63
CA ALA A 10 -0.25 9.37 9.86
C ALA A 10 -1.12 9.31 8.60
N MET A 11 -0.61 9.69 7.42
CA MET A 11 -1.34 9.50 6.15
C MET A 11 -1.72 8.03 5.95
N ARG A 12 -0.78 7.09 6.09
CA ARG A 12 -1.11 5.68 5.91
C ARG A 12 -2.21 5.20 6.85
N LEU A 13 -2.12 5.58 8.12
CA LEU A 13 -3.11 5.24 9.14
C LEU A 13 -4.46 5.90 8.82
N ASN A 14 -4.50 7.19 8.51
CA ASN A 14 -5.73 7.90 8.18
C ASN A 14 -6.44 7.26 6.97
N TYR A 15 -5.72 6.97 5.88
CA TYR A 15 -6.30 6.29 4.73
C TYR A 15 -6.88 4.92 5.11
N TRP A 16 -6.11 4.14 5.88
CA TRP A 16 -6.53 2.79 6.21
C TRP A 16 -7.68 2.74 7.24
N ASP A 17 -7.69 3.68 8.17
CA ASP A 17 -8.75 3.85 9.19
C ASP A 17 -10.00 4.53 8.62
N ASP A 18 -9.89 5.24 7.49
CA ASP A 18 -11.04 5.82 6.81
C ASP A 18 -11.97 4.73 6.26
N VAL A 19 -13.02 4.45 7.04
CA VAL A 19 -14.11 3.54 6.73
C VAL A 19 -15.37 4.28 6.29
N GLN A 20 -15.37 5.62 6.28
CA GLN A 20 -16.54 6.43 5.97
C GLN A 20 -16.59 6.78 4.47
N SER A 21 -15.43 6.94 3.85
CA SER A 21 -15.29 7.32 2.45
C SER A 21 -15.51 6.11 1.54
N HIS A 22 -16.61 6.11 0.79
CA HIS A 22 -16.91 5.04 -0.18
C HIS A 22 -15.79 4.84 -1.20
N ASN A 23 -15.16 5.94 -1.64
CA ASN A 23 -14.02 5.90 -2.55
C ASN A 23 -12.85 5.11 -1.96
N VAL A 24 -12.47 5.40 -0.71
CA VAL A 24 -11.36 4.71 -0.02
C VAL A 24 -11.66 3.22 0.15
N GLN A 25 -12.91 2.83 0.41
CA GLN A 25 -13.31 1.42 0.45
C GLN A 25 -13.15 0.74 -0.91
N GLN A 26 -13.56 1.39 -2.00
CA GLN A 26 -13.37 0.87 -3.36
C GLN A 26 -11.88 0.74 -3.70
N GLU A 27 -11.06 1.71 -3.32
CA GLU A 27 -9.61 1.66 -3.53
C GLU A 27 -8.95 0.53 -2.71
N LYS A 28 -9.39 0.28 -1.48
CA LYS A 28 -8.94 -0.87 -0.67
C LYS A 28 -9.27 -2.20 -1.33
N ALA A 29 -10.48 -2.36 -1.84
CA ALA A 29 -10.89 -3.54 -2.59
C ALA A 29 -10.09 -3.69 -3.90
N PHE A 30 -9.79 -2.58 -4.57
CA PHE A 30 -8.97 -2.56 -5.77
C PHE A 30 -7.53 -3.01 -5.50
N LEU A 31 -6.91 -2.56 -4.39
CA LEU A 31 -5.59 -3.02 -3.97
C LEU A 31 -5.57 -4.52 -3.65
N GLN A 32 -6.64 -5.03 -3.03
CA GLN A 32 -6.82 -6.46 -2.78
C GLN A 32 -6.89 -7.25 -4.08
N ASP A 33 -7.73 -6.84 -5.02
CA ASP A 33 -7.82 -7.50 -6.34
C ASP A 33 -6.48 -7.45 -7.07
N MET A 34 -5.78 -6.32 -7.03
CA MET A 34 -4.48 -6.16 -7.66
C MET A 34 -3.45 -7.19 -7.17
N LEU A 35 -3.46 -7.55 -5.88
CA LEU A 35 -2.59 -8.61 -5.35
C LEU A 35 -2.90 -9.98 -5.96
N ILE A 36 -4.17 -10.26 -6.23
CA ILE A 36 -4.61 -11.51 -6.88
C ILE A 36 -4.23 -11.49 -8.36
N GLN A 37 -4.52 -10.38 -9.06
CA GLN A 37 -4.20 -10.19 -10.48
C GLN A 37 -2.69 -10.30 -10.75
N GLN A 38 -1.86 -9.77 -9.86
CA GLN A 38 -0.40 -9.87 -9.98
C GLN A 38 0.15 -11.24 -9.53
N GLY A 39 -0.71 -12.17 -9.07
CA GLY A 39 -0.29 -13.50 -8.64
C GLY A 39 0.47 -13.53 -7.31
N VAL A 40 0.37 -12.47 -6.51
CA VAL A 40 1.00 -12.42 -5.18
C VAL A 40 0.32 -13.43 -4.25
N PHE A 41 -1.00 -13.41 -4.20
CA PHE A 41 -1.79 -14.35 -3.39
C PHE A 41 -2.87 -14.98 -4.27
N GLN A 42 -3.14 -16.28 -4.07
CA GLN A 42 -4.26 -16.95 -4.75
C GLN A 42 -5.60 -16.38 -4.30
N GLN A 43 -5.68 -15.95 -3.04
CA GLN A 43 -6.82 -15.25 -2.47
C GLN A 43 -6.28 -14.19 -1.51
N ALA A 44 -6.31 -12.92 -1.92
CA ALA A 44 -5.88 -11.82 -1.07
C ALA A 44 -7.01 -11.41 -0.12
N THR A 45 -6.67 -11.06 1.12
CA THR A 45 -7.57 -10.46 2.10
C THR A 45 -7.37 -8.95 2.20
N LEU A 46 -8.26 -8.25 2.90
CA LEU A 46 -8.06 -6.84 3.22
C LEU A 46 -6.78 -6.62 4.06
N GLU A 47 -6.38 -7.59 4.88
CA GLU A 47 -5.12 -7.51 5.63
C GLU A 47 -3.90 -7.61 4.71
N ASP A 48 -3.95 -8.42 3.64
CA ASP A 48 -2.88 -8.47 2.64
C ASP A 48 -2.80 -7.15 1.86
N ALA A 49 -3.94 -6.56 1.50
CA ALA A 49 -4.00 -5.23 0.89
C ALA A 49 -3.45 -4.16 1.84
N ARG A 50 -3.73 -4.26 3.15
CA ARG A 50 -3.13 -3.40 4.18
C ARG A 50 -1.62 -3.54 4.17
N TYR A 51 -1.14 -4.77 4.22
CA TYR A 51 0.29 -5.05 4.27
C TYR A 51 1.02 -4.45 3.06
N LEU A 52 0.51 -4.68 1.85
CA LEU A 52 1.00 -4.03 0.64
C LEU A 52 1.00 -2.51 0.79
N PHE A 53 -0.12 -1.93 1.19
CA PHE A 53 -0.25 -0.48 1.32
C PHE A 53 0.77 0.13 2.29
N PHE A 54 1.06 -0.54 3.40
CA PHE A 54 2.08 -0.13 4.35
C PHE A 54 3.51 -0.40 3.85
N SER A 55 3.70 -1.33 2.90
CA SER A 55 4.99 -1.57 2.25
C SER A 55 5.29 -0.59 1.10
N LEU A 56 4.26 0.06 0.53
CA LEU A 56 4.43 0.99 -0.59
C LEU A 56 5.43 2.09 -0.27
N PRO A 57 6.23 2.54 -1.25
CA PRO A 57 7.17 3.63 -1.04
C PRO A 57 6.42 4.96 -0.86
N SER A 58 7.03 5.91 -0.14
CA SER A 58 6.42 7.20 0.21
C SER A 58 5.91 7.98 -1.01
N ILE A 59 6.59 7.86 -2.16
CA ILE A 59 6.20 8.50 -3.42
C ILE A 59 4.82 8.04 -3.90
N VAL A 60 4.48 6.77 -3.68
CA VAL A 60 3.18 6.20 -4.06
C VAL A 60 2.10 6.71 -3.13
N ILE A 61 2.36 6.73 -1.82
CA ILE A 61 1.39 7.27 -0.84
C ILE A 61 1.08 8.73 -1.14
N VAL A 62 2.09 9.57 -1.33
CA VAL A 62 1.89 11.00 -1.62
C VAL A 62 1.14 11.21 -2.94
N LYS A 63 1.47 10.44 -4.00
CA LYS A 63 0.77 10.53 -5.29
C LYS A 63 -0.67 10.01 -5.21
N GLY A 64 -0.90 8.90 -4.53
CA GLY A 64 -2.24 8.33 -4.32
C GLY A 64 -3.13 9.27 -3.53
N TYR A 65 -2.58 9.95 -2.53
CA TYR A 65 -3.31 10.99 -1.81
C TYR A 65 -3.67 12.21 -2.67
N ALA A 66 -2.83 12.57 -3.65
CA ALA A 66 -3.06 13.71 -4.52
C ALA A 66 -3.98 13.41 -5.72
N LEU A 67 -3.91 12.19 -6.26
CA LEU A 67 -4.57 11.81 -7.52
C LEU A 67 -5.59 10.66 -7.39
N GLY A 68 -5.54 9.90 -6.30
CA GLY A 68 -6.23 8.62 -6.12
C GLY A 68 -5.31 7.41 -6.37
N PHE A 69 -5.52 6.33 -5.63
CA PHE A 69 -4.83 5.05 -5.77
C PHE A 69 -5.30 4.25 -7.00
N GLN A 70 -6.45 4.60 -7.56
CA GLN A 70 -6.94 4.10 -8.85
C GLN A 70 -6.45 4.92 -10.06
N HIS A 71 -5.64 5.95 -9.84
CA HIS A 71 -5.07 6.71 -10.96
C HIS A 71 -4.00 5.87 -11.68
N GLU A 72 -3.99 5.88 -13.03
CA GLU A 72 -3.11 5.04 -13.86
C GLU A 72 -1.62 5.15 -13.47
N SER A 73 -1.12 6.36 -13.24
CA SER A 73 0.27 6.57 -12.80
C SER A 73 0.57 5.96 -11.43
N VAL A 74 -0.41 5.93 -10.52
CA VAL A 74 -0.26 5.35 -9.17
C VAL A 74 -0.34 3.83 -9.25
N ILE A 75 -1.31 3.32 -10.02
CA ILE A 75 -1.45 1.89 -10.35
C ILE A 75 -0.13 1.34 -10.88
N THR A 76 0.47 2.01 -11.87
CA THR A 76 1.74 1.58 -12.48
C THR A 76 2.85 1.46 -11.44
N LEU A 77 2.96 2.43 -10.53
CA LEU A 77 3.96 2.41 -9.47
C LEU A 77 3.71 1.29 -8.44
N ILE A 78 2.45 1.04 -8.09
CA ILE A 78 2.06 -0.05 -7.18
C ILE A 78 2.39 -1.39 -7.83
N GLN A 79 1.99 -1.61 -9.08
CA GLN A 79 2.28 -2.83 -9.83
C GLN A 79 3.78 -3.07 -9.96
N GLN A 80 4.55 -2.04 -10.29
CA GLN A 80 6.00 -2.13 -10.36
C GLN A 80 6.60 -2.52 -9.00
N HIS A 81 6.10 -1.93 -7.90
CA HIS A 81 6.54 -2.29 -6.56
C HIS A 81 6.19 -3.75 -6.22
N ILE A 82 4.97 -4.18 -6.54
CA ILE A 82 4.53 -5.57 -6.34
C ILE A 82 5.41 -6.53 -7.11
N GLN A 83 5.61 -6.34 -8.42
CA GLN A 83 6.42 -7.24 -9.25
C GLN A 83 7.87 -7.31 -8.77
N THR A 84 8.44 -6.16 -8.38
CA THR A 84 9.82 -6.09 -7.86
C THR A 84 9.97 -6.84 -6.53
N ASN A 85 8.92 -6.85 -5.69
CA ASN A 85 8.96 -7.42 -4.33
C ASN A 85 8.05 -8.64 -4.18
N ILE A 86 7.64 -9.28 -5.27
CA ILE A 86 6.57 -10.29 -5.27
C ILE A 86 6.88 -11.46 -4.34
N GLN A 87 8.13 -11.93 -4.37
CA GLN A 87 8.60 -13.02 -3.51
C GLN A 87 8.57 -12.63 -2.03
N GLN A 88 8.87 -11.38 -1.70
CA GLN A 88 8.86 -10.88 -0.32
C GLN A 88 7.44 -10.69 0.19
N LEU A 89 6.55 -10.17 -0.66
CA LEU A 89 5.11 -10.07 -0.35
C LEU A 89 4.50 -11.45 -0.14
N GLN A 90 4.80 -12.42 -1.01
CA GLN A 90 4.32 -13.80 -0.94
C GLN A 90 4.71 -14.52 0.35
N GLN A 91 5.97 -14.36 0.78
CA GLN A 91 6.44 -15.05 1.97
C GLN A 91 5.86 -14.46 3.27
N ARG A 92 5.07 -13.36 3.20
CA ARG A 92 4.64 -12.54 4.35
C ARG A 92 5.80 -12.25 5.31
N THR A 93 7.03 -12.36 4.81
CA THR A 93 8.21 -11.98 5.56
C THR A 93 8.07 -10.50 5.66
N GLU A 94 7.95 -9.98 6.88
CA GLU A 94 7.98 -8.55 7.14
C GLU A 94 9.03 -7.99 6.20
N LEU A 95 8.58 -7.25 5.19
CA LEU A 95 9.46 -6.53 4.31
C LEU A 95 10.27 -5.74 5.31
N LYS A 96 11.53 -6.16 5.51
CA LYS A 96 12.53 -5.42 6.25
C LYS A 96 12.79 -4.16 5.43
N ILE A 97 11.77 -3.33 5.24
CA ILE A 97 11.93 -1.91 5.31
C ILE A 97 12.55 -1.75 6.68
N GLN A 98 13.87 -1.61 6.67
CA GLN A 98 14.67 -1.25 7.82
C GLN A 98 14.14 0.10 8.31
N PHE A 99 13.00 0.08 9.00
CA PHE A 99 12.74 1.03 10.04
C PHE A 99 13.64 0.59 11.19
N GLN A 100 14.91 0.99 11.10
CA GLN A 100 15.73 1.09 12.29
C GLN A 100 15.00 2.08 13.22
N MET A 101 14.24 1.54 14.18
CA MET A 101 13.91 2.30 15.36
C MET A 101 15.18 2.35 16.23
N PRO A 102 15.57 3.52 16.75
CA PRO A 102 16.66 3.63 17.72
C PRO A 102 16.33 2.93 19.05
#